data_AF-A0A5N9ICS3-F1
#
_entry.id   AF-A0A5N9ICS3-F1
#
_cell.length_a   1.000
_cell.length_b   1.000
_cell.length_c   1.000
_cell.angle_alpha   90.00
_cell.angle_beta   90.00
_cell.angle_gamma   90.00
#
_symmetry.space_group_name_H-M   'P 1'
#
loop_
_entity.id
_entity.type
_entity.pdbx_description
1 polymer ?
#
loop_
_entity_poly.entity_id
_entity_poly.type
_entity_poly.pdbx_seq_one_letter_code
_entity_poly.pdbx_strand_id
1 'polypeptide(L)' 'MTTDDTQFTVGKTTFFQGEHQTHPLFRIEPGIPCRDAREQASELMGYVRELTIIGLMDE' A
#
# COMPACT_ATOMS: atom_id res chain seq x y z
N MET A 1 -5.54 -10.51 -30.92
CA MET A 1 -4.64 -10.66 -29.77
C MET A 1 -4.42 -9.27 -29.22
N THR A 2 -5.22 -8.83 -28.25
CA THR A 2 -4.91 -7.61 -27.49
C THR A 2 -3.70 -7.93 -26.63
N THR A 3 -2.56 -7.33 -26.96
CA THR A 3 -1.39 -7.36 -26.09
C THR A 3 -1.81 -6.74 -24.77
N ASP A 4 -1.79 -7.56 -23.71
CA ASP A 4 -2.02 -7.08 -22.37
C ASP A 4 -0.81 -6.21 -21.99
N ASP A 5 -0.92 -4.90 -22.19
CA ASP A 5 0.08 -3.91 -21.80
C ASP A 5 0.09 -3.80 -20.27
N THR A 6 0.60 -4.84 -19.63
CA THR A 6 0.80 -4.89 -18.19
C THR A 6 1.79 -3.79 -17.82
N GLN A 7 1.31 -2.77 -17.13
CA GLN A 7 2.16 -1.73 -16.58
C GLN A 7 2.81 -2.21 -15.29
N PHE A 8 4.06 -1.81 -15.08
CA PHE A 8 4.83 -2.14 -13.89
C PHE A 8 5.18 -0.88 -13.12
N THR A 9 5.30 -1.00 -11.81
CA THR A 9 5.83 0.04 -10.94
C THR A 9 7.26 0.39 -11.35
N VAL A 10 7.56 1.69 -11.48
CA VAL A 10 8.86 2.17 -12.00
C VAL A 10 9.82 2.62 -10.89
N GLY A 11 9.30 2.88 -9.70
CA GLY A 11 10.05 3.50 -8.61
C GLY A 11 9.88 2.79 -7.28
N LYS A 12 10.72 3.18 -6.33
CA LYS A 12 10.65 2.75 -4.94
C LYS A 12 10.09 3.86 -4.08
N THR A 13 9.07 3.53 -3.29
CA THR A 13 8.52 4.43 -2.26
C THR A 13 8.30 3.63 -0.98
N THR A 14 8.60 4.24 0.17
CA THR A 14 8.48 3.59 1.49
C THR A 14 7.70 4.49 2.43
N PHE A 15 6.71 3.92 3.09
CA PHE A 15 5.80 4.59 4.01
C PHE A 15 6.14 4.19 5.45
N PHE A 16 6.23 5.16 6.35
CA PHE A 16 6.57 4.99 7.76
C PHE A 16 5.45 5.51 8.66
N GLN A 17 5.41 5.06 9.92
CA GLN A 17 4.43 5.50 10.92
C GLN A 17 4.82 6.86 11.54
N GLY A 18 4.87 7.91 10.73
CA GLY A 18 5.26 9.25 11.19
C GLY A 18 6.77 9.51 11.17
N GLU A 19 7.17 10.68 11.69
CA GLU A 19 8.56 11.14 11.62
C GLU A 19 9.49 10.31 12.53
N HIS A 20 10.72 10.08 12.07
CA HIS A 20 11.81 9.39 12.78
C HIS A 20 11.61 7.89 13.07
N GLN A 21 10.58 7.24 12.52
CA GLN A 21 10.43 5.79 12.62
C GLN A 21 11.36 5.05 11.66
N THR A 22 12.05 4.02 12.14
CA THR A 22 13.01 3.24 11.35
C THR A 22 12.39 2.01 10.67
N HIS A 23 11.22 1.58 11.14
CA HIS A 23 10.51 0.43 10.59
C HIS A 23 9.41 0.86 9.61
N PRO A 24 9.48 0.43 8.33
CA PRO A 24 8.49 0.79 7.34
C PRO A 24 7.18 0.04 7.56
N LEU A 25 6.06 0.73 7.35
CA LEU A 25 4.73 0.14 7.35
C LEU A 25 4.42 -0.56 6.02
N PHE A 26 4.79 0.09 4.92
CA PHE A 26 4.49 -0.37 3.57
C PHE A 26 5.54 0.14 2.60
N ARG A 27 5.78 -0.62 1.53
CA ARG A 27 6.78 -0.29 0.51
C ARG A 27 6.31 -0.76 -0.85
N ILE A 28 6.39 0.13 -1.83
CA ILE A 28 6.19 -0.20 -3.24
C ILE A 28 7.58 -0.38 -3.86
N GLU A 29 7.82 -1.56 -4.43
CA GLU A 29 9.02 -1.87 -5.19
C GLU A 29 8.80 -1.69 -6.70
N PRO A 30 9.86 -1.42 -7.48
CA PRO A 30 9.78 -1.45 -8.93
C PRO A 30 9.61 -2.89 -9.45
N GLY A 31 9.03 -3.02 -10.66
CA GLY A 31 8.86 -4.31 -11.32
C GLY A 31 7.67 -5.13 -10.84
N ILE A 32 6.76 -4.53 -10.06
CA ILE A 32 5.49 -5.16 -9.65
C ILE A 32 4.41 -4.76 -10.66
N PRO A 33 3.56 -5.69 -11.15
CA PRO A 33 2.39 -5.32 -11.93
C PRO A 33 1.54 -4.27 -11.20
N CYS A 34 1.22 -3.16 -11.87
CA CYS A 34 0.49 -2.05 -11.25
C CYS A 34 -0.88 -2.48 -10.70
N ARG A 35 -1.51 -3.50 -11.30
CA ARG A 35 -2.75 -4.11 -10.80
C ARG A 35 -2.56 -4.69 -9.40
N ASP A 36 -1.52 -5.48 -9.22
CA ASP A 36 -1.22 -6.18 -7.97
C ASP A 36 -0.76 -5.19 -6.90
N ALA A 37 0.07 -4.21 -7.28
CA ALA A 37 0.47 -3.12 -6.39
C ALA A 37 -0.74 -2.32 -5.86
N ARG A 38 -1.73 -2.05 -6.72
CA ARG A 38 -2.98 -1.38 -6.35
C ARG A 38 -3.84 -2.22 -5.43
N GLU A 39 -3.95 -3.52 -5.70
CA GLU A 39 -4.71 -4.46 -4.87
C GLU A 39 -4.15 -4.52 -3.45
N GLN A 40 -2.84 -4.73 -3.30
CA GLN A 40 -2.17 -4.74 -1.99
C GLN A 40 -2.31 -3.41 -1.24
N ALA A 41 -2.16 -2.27 -1.94
CA ALA A 41 -2.36 -0.96 -1.33
C ALA A 41 -3.81 -0.76 -0.85
N SER A 42 -4.79 -1.30 -1.58
CA SER A 42 -6.21 -1.18 -1.23
C SER A 42 -6.55 -1.99 0.01
N GLU A 43 -6.01 -3.21 0.13
CA GLU A 43 -6.16 -4.06 1.32
C GLU A 43 -5.59 -3.39 2.57
N LEU A 44 -4.37 -2.83 2.47
CA LEU A 44 -3.75 -2.07 3.56
C LEU A 44 -4.63 -0.90 4.02
N MET A 45 -5.16 -0.11 3.07
CA MET A 45 -6.04 1.03 3.40
C MET A 45 -7.36 0.57 4.03
N GLY A 46 -7.85 -0.62 3.68
CA GLY A 46 -8.97 -1.27 4.34
C GLY A 46 -8.70 -1.49 5.83
N TYR A 47 -7.55 -2.10 6.17
CA TYR A 47 -7.15 -2.30 7.56
C TYR A 47 -6.96 -0.98 8.32
N VAL A 48 -6.33 0.02 7.70
CA VAL A 48 -6.16 1.34 8.32
C VAL A 48 -7.52 1.95 8.65
N ARG A 49 -8.48 1.88 7.74
CA ARG A 49 -9.85 2.35 7.98
C ARG A 49 -10.52 1.59 9.11
N GLU A 50 -10.44 0.26 9.13
CA GLU A 50 -11.03 -0.57 10.17
C GLU A 50 -10.45 -0.25 11.56
N LEU A 51 -9.12 -0.23 11.68
CA LEU A 51 -8.43 0.08 12.94
C LEU A 51 -8.73 1.50 13.43
N THR A 52 -8.87 2.47 12.52
CA THR A 52 -9.29 3.84 12.87
C THR A 52 -10.71 3.86 13.44
N ILE A 53 -11.62 3.08 12.86
CA ILE A 53 -13.02 2.99 13.34
C ILE A 53 -13.07 2.28 14.69
N ILE A 54 -12.38 1.15 14.85
CA ILE A 54 -12.32 0.41 16.13
C ILE A 54 -11.73 1.30 17.22
N GLY A 55 -10.61 1.98 16.95
CA GLY A 55 -9.99 2.90 17.92
C GLY A 55 -10.84 4.11 18.29
N LEU A 56 -11.90 4.42 17.53
CA LEU A 56 -12.90 5.44 17.85
C LEU A 56 -14.09 4.90 18.68
N MET A 57 -14.28 3.58 18.75
CA MET A 57 -15.42 2.96 19.44
C MET A 57 -15.10 2.55 20.89
N ASP A 58 -13.84 2.58 21.30
CA ASP A 58 -13.38 2.25 22.66
C ASP A 58 -13.41 3.45 23.65
N GLU A 59 -14.34 4.41 23.48
CA GLU A 59 -14.64 5.46 24.48
C GLU A 59 -15.87 5.14 25.35
#